data_AF-A0A845TYT8-F1
#
_entry.id   AF-A0A845TYT8-F1
#
_cell.length_a   1.000
_cell.length_b   1.000
_cell.length_c   1.000
_cell.angle_alpha   90.00
_cell.angle_beta   90.00
_cell.angle_gamma   90.00
#
_symmetry.space_group_name_H-M   'P 1'
#
loop_
_entity.id
_entity.type
_entity.pdbx_description
1 polymer ?
#
loop_
_entity_poly.entity_id
_entity_poly.type
_entity_poly.pdbx_seq_one_letter_code
_entity_poly.pdbx_strand_id
1 'polypeptide(L)'
;MGPSEQFSRADLLRILNVSEKQLGQWEKWEFVPALHPGIKDSYDFRDLISVRTAKQLIENGVSPDRLRRSLQALQQKLSETRTPLSELHIVSNGKDVLVESAGKQLEPLSGQFILNFKTRELCEKVLSMPEPGAASVFDLALEYDADASTRNKAADTYERVLALDPLHVDALLNRGMIAYEQADLETAVDYFRRAVHIQPENPVALFNLGSTLDELGLLPEARLQLRLATRLDPSYADAHYNLAIVCDKLHAESEARDHWSSYLNLDPAGMHADYARARLNTRATR
;
A
#
# COMPACT_ATOMS: atom_id res chain seq x y z
N MET A 1 4.86 -47.40 -35.40
CA MET A 1 3.97 -47.15 -36.55
C MET A 1 2.55 -47.44 -36.09
N GLY A 2 1.80 -46.42 -35.69
CA GLY A 2 0.36 -46.52 -35.46
C GLY A 2 -0.38 -46.41 -36.80
N PRO A 3 -1.66 -46.83 -36.88
CA PRO A 3 -2.42 -46.77 -38.12
C PRO A 3 -2.51 -45.29 -38.55
N SER A 4 -2.01 -44.97 -39.74
CA SER A 4 -2.15 -43.64 -40.32
C SER A 4 -3.62 -43.45 -40.68
N GLU A 5 -4.41 -42.93 -39.75
CA GLU A 5 -5.74 -42.40 -40.07
C GLU A 5 -5.57 -41.34 -41.16
N GLN A 6 -6.04 -41.68 -42.34
CA GLN A 6 -6.03 -40.82 -43.51
C GLN A 6 -7.37 -40.13 -43.58
N PHE A 7 -7.35 -38.80 -43.69
CA PHE A 7 -8.53 -37.98 -43.80
C PHE A 7 -8.65 -37.47 -45.24
N SER A 8 -9.83 -37.57 -45.82
CA SER A 8 -10.06 -36.93 -47.11
C SER A 8 -10.14 -35.40 -46.95
N ARG A 9 -9.98 -34.65 -48.04
CA ARG A 9 -10.24 -33.20 -48.05
C ARG A 9 -11.64 -32.88 -47.51
N ALA A 10 -12.64 -33.67 -47.90
CA ALA A 10 -14.01 -33.50 -47.42
C ALA A 10 -14.13 -33.72 -45.90
N ASP A 11 -13.36 -34.65 -45.34
CA ASP A 11 -13.29 -34.85 -43.89
C ASP A 11 -12.70 -33.66 -43.16
N LEU A 12 -11.62 -33.06 -43.67
CA LEU A 12 -11.05 -31.85 -43.06
C LEU A 12 -12.03 -30.69 -43.04
N LEU A 13 -12.69 -30.42 -44.18
CA LEU A 13 -13.69 -29.35 -44.29
C LEU A 13 -14.84 -29.57 -43.30
N ARG A 14 -15.30 -30.82 -43.15
CA ARG A 14 -16.40 -31.20 -42.26
C ARG A 14 -16.00 -31.19 -40.78
N ILE A 15 -14.92 -31.86 -40.42
CA ILE A 15 -14.48 -32.04 -39.03
C ILE A 15 -14.06 -30.71 -38.41
N LEU A 16 -13.32 -29.90 -39.17
CA LEU A 16 -12.78 -28.64 -38.67
C LEU A 16 -13.68 -27.44 -38.98
N ASN A 17 -14.76 -27.64 -39.74
CA ASN A 17 -15.68 -26.59 -40.18
C ASN A 17 -14.92 -25.42 -40.81
N VAL A 18 -14.15 -25.73 -41.86
CA VAL A 18 -13.31 -24.80 -42.64
C VAL A 18 -13.83 -24.78 -44.07
N SER A 19 -13.85 -23.61 -44.71
CA SER A 19 -14.27 -23.51 -46.12
C SER A 19 -13.16 -23.99 -47.07
N GLU A 20 -13.56 -24.46 -48.26
CA GLU A 20 -12.63 -24.92 -49.28
C GLU A 20 -11.64 -23.84 -49.73
N LYS A 21 -12.11 -22.58 -49.72
CA LYS A 21 -11.28 -21.40 -50.00
C LYS A 21 -10.23 -21.16 -48.91
N GLN A 22 -10.58 -21.33 -47.64
CA GLN A 22 -9.64 -21.18 -46.52
C GLN A 22 -8.58 -22.28 -46.55
N LEU A 23 -9.00 -23.55 -46.71
CA LEU A 23 -8.08 -24.68 -46.80
C LEU A 23 -7.12 -24.51 -47.99
N GLY A 24 -7.63 -24.15 -49.17
CA GLY A 24 -6.81 -23.90 -50.35
C GLY A 24 -5.83 -22.72 -50.21
N GLN A 25 -6.16 -21.70 -49.41
CA GLN A 25 -5.22 -20.62 -49.09
C GLN A 25 -4.11 -21.09 -48.15
N TRP A 26 -4.44 -21.90 -47.15
CA TRP A 26 -3.47 -22.41 -46.19
C TRP A 26 -2.50 -23.43 -46.81
N GLU A 27 -2.97 -24.25 -47.76
CA GLU A 27 -2.11 -25.13 -48.57
C GLU A 27 -1.13 -24.34 -49.44
N LYS A 28 -1.60 -23.25 -50.07
CA LYS A 28 -0.73 -22.34 -50.84
C LYS A 28 0.33 -21.65 -49.99
N TRP A 29 0.10 -21.52 -48.68
CA TRP A 29 1.06 -20.94 -47.75
C TRP A 29 2.03 -21.97 -47.16
N GLU A 30 1.98 -23.22 -47.65
CA GLU A 30 2.79 -24.35 -47.15
C GLU A 30 2.58 -24.60 -45.64
N PHE A 31 1.44 -24.15 -45.12
CA PHE A 31 1.07 -24.35 -43.73
C PHE A 31 0.54 -25.77 -43.49
N VAL A 32 -0.09 -26.33 -44.52
CA VAL A 32 -0.52 -27.73 -44.60
C VAL A 32 0.09 -28.26 -45.89
N PRO A 33 0.75 -29.42 -45.89
CA PRO A 33 1.24 -30.03 -47.12
C PRO A 33 0.07 -30.17 -48.10
N ALA A 34 0.21 -29.63 -49.32
CA ALA A 34 -0.86 -29.72 -50.31
C ALA A 34 -1.17 -31.19 -50.65
N LEU A 35 -0.14 -32.05 -50.70
CA LEU A 35 -0.20 -33.50 -50.95
C LEU A 35 1.08 -34.16 -50.39
N HIS A 36 0.95 -35.29 -49.68
CA HIS A 36 2.11 -36.09 -49.25
C HIS A 36 2.64 -36.92 -50.44
N PRO A 37 3.98 -37.06 -50.60
CA PRO A 37 4.54 -37.93 -51.62
C PRO A 37 4.13 -39.39 -51.36
N GLY A 38 3.30 -39.95 -52.23
CA GLY A 38 2.87 -41.36 -52.17
C GLY A 38 1.45 -41.61 -51.67
N ILE A 39 0.68 -40.58 -51.30
CA ILE A 39 -0.73 -40.74 -50.93
C ILE A 39 -1.58 -39.72 -51.69
N LYS A 40 -2.43 -40.21 -52.60
CA LYS A 40 -3.29 -39.36 -53.44
C LYS A 40 -4.44 -38.80 -52.59
N ASP A 41 -4.56 -37.47 -52.55
CA ASP A 41 -5.72 -36.72 -52.03
C ASP A 41 -6.12 -37.01 -50.57
N SER A 42 -5.15 -37.31 -49.69
CA SER A 42 -5.43 -37.51 -48.26
C SER A 42 -4.44 -36.79 -47.35
N TYR A 43 -4.93 -36.41 -46.17
CA TYR A 43 -4.20 -35.77 -45.08
C TYR A 43 -3.97 -36.76 -43.95
N ASP A 44 -2.89 -36.58 -43.20
CA ASP A 44 -2.64 -37.34 -41.98
C ASP A 44 -3.17 -36.60 -40.73
N PHE A 45 -3.04 -37.24 -39.57
CA PHE A 45 -3.45 -36.64 -38.30
C PHE A 45 -2.69 -35.35 -37.95
N ARG A 46 -1.42 -35.21 -38.38
CA ARG A 46 -0.61 -34.00 -38.12
C ARG A 46 -1.14 -32.84 -38.93
N ASP A 47 -1.53 -33.10 -40.18
CA ASP A 47 -2.15 -32.10 -41.05
C ASP A 47 -3.46 -31.58 -40.44
N LEU A 48 -4.26 -32.47 -39.85
CA LEU A 48 -5.49 -32.11 -39.15
C LEU A 48 -5.23 -31.19 -37.94
N ILE A 49 -4.18 -31.48 -37.15
CA ILE A 49 -3.76 -30.60 -36.05
C ILE A 49 -3.34 -29.24 -36.60
N SER A 50 -2.51 -29.20 -37.66
CA SER A 50 -2.06 -27.95 -38.27
C SER A 50 -3.25 -27.09 -38.70
N VAL A 51 -4.20 -27.63 -39.48
CA VAL A 51 -5.40 -26.90 -39.93
C VAL A 51 -6.21 -26.37 -38.73
N ARG A 52 -6.39 -27.17 -37.67
CA ARG A 52 -7.08 -26.76 -36.45
C ARG A 52 -6.37 -25.59 -35.77
N THR A 53 -5.05 -25.64 -35.68
CA THR A 53 -4.25 -24.59 -35.05
C THR A 53 -4.32 -23.28 -35.84
N ALA A 54 -4.20 -23.29 -37.18
CA ALA A 54 -4.38 -22.05 -37.96
C ALA A 54 -5.76 -21.44 -37.77
N LYS A 55 -6.81 -22.27 -37.80
CA LYS A 55 -8.17 -21.81 -37.59
C LYS A 55 -8.28 -21.08 -36.26
N GLN A 56 -7.83 -21.70 -35.18
CA GLN A 56 -7.89 -21.12 -33.83
C GLN A 56 -7.09 -19.81 -33.73
N LEU A 57 -5.92 -19.71 -34.35
CA LEU A 57 -5.11 -18.49 -34.35
C LEU A 57 -5.80 -17.34 -35.08
N ILE A 58 -6.43 -17.61 -36.22
CA ILE A 58 -7.17 -16.62 -37.01
C ILE A 58 -8.43 -16.18 -36.26
N GLU A 59 -9.18 -17.11 -35.65
CA GLU A 59 -10.33 -16.79 -34.80
C GLU A 59 -9.94 -15.92 -33.60
N ASN A 60 -8.73 -16.13 -33.05
CA ASN A 60 -8.15 -15.32 -31.99
C ASN A 60 -7.53 -13.99 -32.48
N GLY A 61 -7.84 -13.55 -33.70
CA GLY A 61 -7.49 -12.21 -34.19
C GLY A 61 -6.14 -12.09 -34.91
N VAL A 62 -5.41 -13.20 -35.12
CA VAL A 62 -4.17 -13.16 -35.91
C VAL A 62 -4.50 -13.01 -37.39
N SER A 63 -3.95 -11.97 -38.04
CA SER A 63 -4.19 -11.78 -39.48
C SER A 63 -3.53 -12.90 -40.31
N PRO A 64 -4.14 -13.34 -41.43
CA PRO A 64 -3.60 -14.45 -42.21
C PRO A 64 -2.19 -14.18 -42.76
N ASP A 65 -1.88 -12.95 -43.17
CA ASP A 65 -0.55 -12.54 -43.62
C ASP A 65 0.51 -12.59 -42.52
N ARG A 66 0.12 -12.29 -41.28
CA ARG A 66 1.03 -12.36 -40.14
C ARG A 66 1.28 -13.80 -39.72
N LEU A 67 0.25 -14.63 -39.73
CA LEU A 67 0.39 -16.08 -39.53
C LEU A 67 1.38 -16.66 -40.54
N ARG A 68 1.19 -16.39 -41.83
CA ARG A 68 2.08 -16.84 -42.92
C ARG A 68 3.54 -16.44 -42.69
N ARG A 69 3.79 -15.15 -42.42
CA ARG A 69 5.17 -14.67 -42.21
C ARG A 69 5.82 -15.28 -40.96
N SER A 70 5.05 -15.46 -39.88
CA SER A 70 5.57 -16.04 -38.64
C SER A 70 5.99 -17.49 -38.84
N LEU A 71 5.21 -18.25 -39.61
CA LEU A 71 5.51 -19.64 -39.95
C LEU A 71 6.72 -19.78 -40.87
N GLN A 72 6.83 -18.92 -41.89
CA GLN A 72 8.02 -18.89 -42.75
C GLN A 72 9.29 -18.60 -41.94
N ALA A 73 9.21 -17.65 -41.00
CA ALA A 73 10.32 -17.36 -40.09
C ALA A 73 10.66 -18.55 -39.17
N LEU A 74 9.66 -19.32 -38.72
CA LEU A 74 9.89 -20.55 -37.95
C LEU A 74 10.55 -21.63 -38.80
N GLN A 75 10.01 -21.91 -39.99
CA GLN A 75 10.54 -22.95 -40.88
C GLN A 75 12.01 -22.69 -41.23
N GLN A 76 12.37 -21.45 -41.55
CA GLN A 76 13.77 -21.06 -41.81
C GLN A 76 14.69 -21.30 -40.61
N LYS A 77 14.23 -21.00 -39.38
CA LYS A 77 15.01 -21.21 -38.16
C LYS A 77 15.06 -22.68 -37.72
N LEU A 78 14.04 -23.46 -38.06
CA LEU A 78 13.92 -24.88 -37.68
C LEU A 78 14.59 -25.84 -38.67
N SER A 79 14.78 -25.42 -39.92
CA SER A 79 15.59 -26.18 -40.90
C SER A 79 17.02 -26.45 -40.41
N GLU A 80 17.53 -25.64 -39.49
CA GLU A 80 18.84 -25.81 -38.87
C GLU A 80 18.84 -26.84 -37.71
N THR A 81 17.69 -27.12 -37.09
CA THR A 81 17.59 -27.83 -35.80
C THR A 81 16.85 -29.18 -35.86
N ARG A 82 16.37 -29.62 -37.04
CA ARG A 82 15.60 -30.88 -37.26
C ARG A 82 14.32 -31.04 -36.41
N THR A 83 13.90 -30.02 -35.66
CA THR A 83 12.67 -30.05 -34.87
C THR A 83 11.46 -29.80 -35.77
N PRO A 84 10.50 -30.74 -35.87
CA PRO A 84 9.30 -30.53 -36.67
C PRO A 84 8.36 -29.53 -36.00
N LEU A 85 7.67 -28.71 -36.79
CA LEU A 85 6.68 -27.73 -36.30
C LEU A 85 5.58 -28.36 -35.41
N SER A 86 5.29 -29.65 -35.60
CA SER A 86 4.32 -30.41 -34.81
C SER A 86 4.70 -30.59 -33.33
N GLU A 87 5.96 -30.37 -32.97
CA GLU A 87 6.44 -30.44 -31.58
C GLU A 87 6.41 -29.08 -30.87
N LEU A 88 6.04 -28.01 -31.59
CA LEU A 88 5.99 -26.66 -31.04
C LEU A 88 4.58 -26.30 -30.58
N HIS A 89 4.47 -25.76 -29.36
CA HIS A 89 3.20 -25.27 -28.85
C HIS A 89 2.98 -23.83 -29.33
N ILE A 90 2.11 -23.66 -30.34
CA ILE A 90 1.83 -22.36 -30.95
C ILE A 90 0.60 -21.71 -30.27
N VAL A 91 0.78 -20.52 -29.74
CA VAL A 91 -0.24 -19.72 -29.04
C VAL A 91 -0.35 -18.31 -29.63
N SER A 92 -1.41 -17.57 -29.29
CA SER A 92 -1.63 -16.18 -29.71
C SER A 92 -1.84 -15.28 -28.49
N ASN A 93 -1.34 -14.05 -28.55
CA ASN A 93 -1.63 -12.97 -27.58
C ASN A 93 -2.76 -12.03 -28.05
N GLY A 94 -3.54 -12.43 -29.05
CA GLY A 94 -4.59 -11.62 -29.67
C GLY A 94 -4.15 -10.84 -30.92
N LYS A 95 -2.83 -10.72 -31.18
CA LYS A 95 -2.29 -10.01 -32.34
C LYS A 95 -1.11 -10.71 -33.02
N ASP A 96 -0.31 -11.41 -32.26
CA ASP A 96 0.95 -12.04 -32.66
C ASP A 96 0.90 -13.56 -32.47
N VAL A 97 1.67 -14.27 -33.30
CA VAL A 97 1.90 -15.71 -33.13
C VAL A 97 3.08 -15.89 -32.17
N LEU A 98 2.88 -16.69 -31.14
CA LEU A 98 3.88 -17.00 -30.13
C LEU A 98 4.16 -18.50 -30.14
N VAL A 99 5.42 -18.88 -29.92
CA VAL A 99 5.86 -20.26 -29.81
C VAL A 99 6.36 -20.52 -28.40
N GLU A 100 5.79 -21.50 -27.74
CA GLU A 100 6.19 -21.94 -26.40
C GLU A 100 7.06 -23.20 -26.50
N SER A 101 8.25 -23.14 -25.91
CA SER A 101 9.18 -24.26 -25.81
C SER A 101 9.98 -24.16 -24.51
N ALA A 102 10.06 -25.25 -23.75
CA ALA A 102 10.74 -25.34 -22.46
C ALA A 102 10.37 -24.20 -21.47
N GLY A 103 9.10 -23.81 -21.43
CA GLY A 103 8.58 -22.75 -20.54
C GLY A 103 8.90 -21.32 -20.97
N LYS A 104 9.52 -21.12 -22.14
CA LYS A 104 9.78 -19.78 -22.71
C LYS A 104 8.86 -19.57 -23.92
N GLN A 105 8.38 -18.34 -24.07
CA GLN A 105 7.62 -17.93 -25.25
C GLN A 105 8.51 -17.11 -26.19
N LEU A 106 8.36 -17.29 -27.49
CA LEU A 106 9.14 -16.64 -28.55
C LEU A 106 8.19 -16.06 -29.60
N GLU A 107 8.38 -14.79 -29.99
CA GLU A 107 7.75 -14.25 -31.18
C GLU A 107 8.63 -14.57 -32.42
N PRO A 108 8.14 -15.33 -33.41
CA PRO A 108 8.99 -15.82 -34.49
C PRO A 108 9.58 -14.76 -35.41
N LEU A 109 8.79 -13.71 -35.67
CA LEU A 109 9.14 -12.63 -36.60
C LEU A 109 10.33 -11.83 -36.11
N SER A 110 10.29 -11.35 -34.86
CA SER A 110 11.41 -10.63 -34.26
C SER A 110 12.49 -11.57 -33.72
N GLY A 111 12.14 -12.81 -33.37
CA GLY A 111 13.02 -13.71 -32.62
C GLY A 111 13.17 -13.33 -31.14
N GLN A 112 12.34 -12.43 -30.62
CA GLN A 112 12.39 -12.02 -29.22
C GLN A 112 11.68 -13.03 -28.32
N PHE A 113 12.34 -13.39 -27.22
CA PHE A 113 11.67 -14.10 -26.13
C PHE A 113 10.70 -13.16 -25.42
N ILE A 114 9.46 -13.62 -25.22
CA ILE A 114 8.42 -12.88 -24.51
C ILE A 114 8.47 -13.23 -23.03
N LEU A 115 8.53 -12.20 -22.19
CA LEU A 115 8.34 -12.35 -20.75
C LEU A 115 6.88 -12.69 -20.47
N ASN A 116 6.64 -13.88 -19.92
CA ASN A 116 5.29 -14.33 -19.60
C ASN A 116 4.89 -13.83 -18.21
N PHE A 117 4.18 -12.70 -18.13
CA PHE A 117 3.61 -12.16 -16.89
C PHE A 117 2.30 -12.85 -16.52
N LYS A 118 2.28 -14.20 -16.44
CA LYS A 118 1.16 -14.90 -15.80
C LYS A 118 1.14 -14.47 -14.33
N THR A 119 0.24 -13.55 -14.01
CA THR A 119 0.08 -12.91 -12.69
C THR A 119 -0.02 -13.91 -11.53
N ARG A 120 -0.44 -15.14 -11.80
CA ARG A 120 -0.50 -16.22 -10.81
C ARG A 120 0.86 -16.61 -10.21
N GLU A 121 1.95 -16.56 -10.98
CA GLU A 121 3.31 -16.87 -10.48
C GLU A 121 3.94 -15.69 -9.73
N LEU A 122 3.45 -14.47 -9.94
CA LEU A 122 3.92 -13.29 -9.23
C LEU A 122 3.36 -13.25 -7.80
N CYS A 123 2.12 -13.67 -7.57
CA CYS A 123 1.54 -13.69 -6.22
C CYS A 123 2.31 -14.58 -5.23
N GLU A 124 2.95 -15.65 -5.70
CA GLU A 124 3.77 -16.53 -4.85
C GLU A 124 5.19 -15.97 -4.59
N LYS A 125 5.65 -15.03 -5.43
CA LYS A 125 7.01 -14.45 -5.36
C LYS A 125 7.05 -13.01 -4.86
N VAL A 126 5.91 -12.33 -4.75
CA VAL A 126 5.82 -11.06 -4.04
C VAL A 126 5.95 -11.39 -2.56
N LEU A 127 7.14 -11.14 -2.02
CA LEU A 127 7.32 -10.99 -0.58
C LEU A 127 6.27 -9.98 -0.12
N SER A 128 5.34 -10.41 0.75
CA SER A 128 4.52 -9.48 1.51
C SER A 128 5.48 -8.45 2.09
N MET A 129 5.30 -7.18 1.76
CA MET A 129 6.00 -6.13 2.49
C MET A 129 5.72 -6.40 3.97
N PRO A 130 6.76 -6.44 4.83
CA PRO A 130 6.50 -6.55 6.25
C PRO A 130 5.55 -5.42 6.63
N GLU A 131 4.48 -5.76 7.36
CA GLU A 131 3.55 -4.76 7.87
C GLU A 131 4.38 -3.66 8.55
N PRO A 132 4.12 -2.38 8.23
CA PRO A 132 4.91 -1.27 8.75
C PRO A 132 4.91 -1.34 10.28
N GLY A 133 6.11 -1.36 10.86
CA GLY A 133 6.28 -1.38 12.31
C GLY A 133 5.78 -0.07 12.94
N ALA A 134 5.61 -0.08 14.26
CA ALA A 134 5.08 1.06 15.03
C ALA A 134 5.77 2.40 14.67
N ALA A 135 7.09 2.42 14.54
CA ALA A 135 7.86 3.61 14.17
C ALA A 135 7.45 4.20 12.81
N SER A 136 7.36 3.36 11.76
CA SER A 136 6.93 3.84 10.44
C SER A 136 5.47 4.29 10.39
N VAL A 137 4.61 3.67 11.19
CA VAL A 137 3.21 4.11 11.33
C VAL A 137 3.13 5.42 12.11
N PHE A 138 4.02 5.64 13.07
CA PHE A 138 4.13 6.88 13.83
C PHE A 138 4.59 8.05 12.96
N ASP A 139 5.60 7.85 12.10
CA ASP A 139 6.02 8.86 11.12
C ASP A 139 4.85 9.31 10.23
N LEU A 140 4.05 8.34 9.75
CA LEU A 140 2.83 8.65 8.98
C LEU A 140 1.78 9.40 9.81
N ALA A 141 1.65 9.08 11.09
CA ALA A 141 0.73 9.80 11.98
C ALA A 141 1.15 11.27 12.13
N LEU A 142 2.46 11.54 12.30
CA LEU A 142 3.02 12.89 12.35
C LEU A 142 2.79 13.66 11.05
N GLU A 143 2.90 13.00 9.88
CA GLU A 143 2.59 13.62 8.59
C GLU A 143 1.13 14.06 8.50
N TYR A 144 0.19 13.23 8.97
CA TYR A 144 -1.22 13.61 9.02
C TYR A 144 -1.53 14.67 10.08
N ASP A 145 -0.78 14.71 11.18
CA ASP A 145 -0.97 15.67 12.27
C ASP A 145 -0.48 17.08 11.90
N ALA A 146 0.46 17.17 10.96
CA ALA A 146 0.98 18.44 10.45
C ALA A 146 -0.06 19.29 9.71
N ASP A 147 -1.16 18.69 9.24
CA ASP A 147 -2.28 19.38 8.60
C ASP A 147 -3.58 19.19 9.38
N ALA A 148 -4.17 20.30 9.82
CA ALA A 148 -5.45 20.31 10.54
C ALA A 148 -6.59 19.64 9.74
N SER A 149 -6.52 19.64 8.41
CA SER A 149 -7.51 18.98 7.55
C SER A 149 -7.49 17.44 7.68
N THR A 150 -6.36 16.87 8.09
CA THR A 150 -6.16 15.42 8.24
C THR A 150 -6.17 14.94 9.68
N ARG A 151 -6.63 15.77 10.63
CA ARG A 151 -6.61 15.47 12.06
C ARG A 151 -7.31 14.14 12.45
N ASN A 152 -8.44 13.81 11.82
CA ASN A 152 -9.10 12.51 12.08
C ASN A 152 -8.24 11.32 11.61
N LYS A 153 -7.52 11.47 10.49
CA LYS A 153 -6.60 10.44 10.00
C LYS A 153 -5.39 10.30 10.93
N ALA A 154 -4.90 11.41 11.48
CA ALA A 154 -3.83 11.40 12.48
C ALA A 154 -4.27 10.59 13.71
N ALA A 155 -5.47 10.87 14.24
CA ALA A 155 -6.03 10.11 15.38
C ALA A 155 -6.10 8.60 15.09
N ASP A 156 -6.70 8.20 13.98
CA ASP A 156 -6.80 6.79 13.58
C ASP A 156 -5.41 6.14 13.40
N THR A 157 -4.43 6.90 12.91
CA THR A 157 -3.07 6.40 12.70
C THR A 157 -2.31 6.27 14.02
N TYR A 158 -2.47 7.19 14.97
CA TYR A 158 -1.94 7.03 16.33
C TYR A 158 -2.56 5.82 17.04
N GLU A 159 -3.85 5.51 16.86
CA GLU A 159 -4.43 4.26 17.38
C GLU A 159 -3.73 3.03 16.81
N ARG A 160 -3.39 3.06 15.52
CA ARG A 160 -2.62 1.96 14.90
C ARG A 160 -1.23 1.84 15.49
N VAL A 161 -0.56 2.95 15.80
CA VAL A 161 0.72 2.93 16.54
C VAL A 161 0.52 2.23 17.88
N LEU A 162 -0.50 2.61 18.64
CA LEU A 162 -0.78 2.06 19.97
C LEU A 162 -1.24 0.60 19.94
N ALA A 163 -1.81 0.13 18.83
CA ALA A 163 -2.11 -1.28 18.63
C ALA A 163 -0.84 -2.12 18.39
N LEU A 164 0.19 -1.53 17.76
CA LEU A 164 1.48 -2.17 17.50
C LEU A 164 2.44 -2.06 18.69
N ASP A 165 2.44 -0.91 19.37
CA ASP A 165 3.21 -0.60 20.57
C ASP A 165 2.34 0.16 21.59
N PRO A 166 1.67 -0.56 22.51
CA PRO A 166 0.82 0.05 23.53
C PRO A 166 1.55 0.96 24.53
N LEU A 167 2.89 0.93 24.55
CA LEU A 167 3.73 1.68 25.47
C LEU A 167 4.33 2.95 24.82
N HIS A 168 3.97 3.25 23.57
CA HIS A 168 4.51 4.38 22.83
C HIS A 168 4.01 5.73 23.40
N VAL A 169 4.81 6.36 24.26
CA VAL A 169 4.42 7.57 25.00
C VAL A 169 4.07 8.75 24.10
N ASP A 170 4.87 9.02 23.05
CA ASP A 170 4.58 10.16 22.17
C ASP A 170 3.27 10.00 21.39
N ALA A 171 2.93 8.77 20.98
CA ALA A 171 1.64 8.48 20.34
C ALA A 171 0.46 8.65 21.32
N LEU A 172 0.63 8.27 22.59
CA LEU A 172 -0.37 8.55 23.64
C LEU A 172 -0.56 10.06 23.82
N LEU A 173 0.54 10.83 23.89
CA LEU A 173 0.48 12.27 24.07
C LEU A 173 -0.20 12.96 22.88
N ASN A 174 0.19 12.63 21.65
CA ASN A 174 -0.38 13.27 20.46
C ASN A 174 -1.85 12.88 20.25
N ARG A 175 -2.20 11.60 20.48
CA ARG A 175 -3.60 11.15 20.42
C ARG A 175 -4.46 11.81 21.49
N GLY A 176 -3.93 11.96 22.70
CA GLY A 176 -4.56 12.68 23.80
C GLY A 176 -4.76 14.17 23.48
N MET A 177 -3.78 14.80 22.84
CA MET A 177 -3.88 16.19 22.40
C MET A 177 -4.99 16.37 21.36
N ILE A 178 -5.10 15.47 20.38
CA ILE A 178 -6.19 15.52 19.40
C ILE A 178 -7.56 15.37 20.10
N ALA A 179 -7.68 14.47 21.08
CA ALA A 179 -8.93 14.34 21.86
C ALA A 179 -9.26 15.62 22.63
N TYR A 180 -8.27 16.24 23.25
CA TYR A 180 -8.40 17.51 23.95
C TYR A 180 -8.88 18.63 23.03
N GLU A 181 -8.29 18.76 21.84
CA GLU A 181 -8.72 19.75 20.83
C GLU A 181 -10.13 19.48 20.29
N GLN A 182 -10.60 18.23 20.33
CA GLN A 182 -11.96 17.82 20.00
C GLN A 182 -12.96 18.04 21.15
N ALA A 183 -12.51 18.60 22.28
CA ALA A 183 -13.25 18.77 23.52
C ALA A 183 -13.73 17.46 24.17
N ASP A 184 -13.12 16.33 23.81
CA ASP A 184 -13.31 15.04 24.48
C ASP A 184 -12.26 14.88 25.61
N LEU A 185 -12.51 15.63 26.68
CA LEU A 185 -11.55 15.80 27.78
C LEU A 185 -11.36 14.51 28.58
N GLU A 186 -12.41 13.70 28.73
CA GLU A 186 -12.34 12.41 29.42
C GLU A 186 -11.39 11.45 28.69
N THR A 187 -11.54 11.33 27.36
CA THR A 187 -10.65 10.52 26.54
C THR A 187 -9.21 11.05 26.58
N ALA A 188 -9.02 12.37 26.54
CA ALA A 188 -7.69 12.98 26.67
C ALA A 188 -7.02 12.64 28.00
N VAL A 189 -7.77 12.72 29.12
CA VAL A 189 -7.28 12.33 30.46
C VAL A 189 -6.81 10.87 30.46
N ASP A 190 -7.55 9.95 29.83
CA ASP A 190 -7.17 8.54 29.80
C ASP A 190 -5.85 8.31 29.05
N TYR A 191 -5.66 8.96 27.89
CA TYR A 191 -4.37 8.91 27.17
C TYR A 191 -3.22 9.50 27.99
N PHE A 192 -3.42 10.68 28.59
CA PHE A 192 -2.38 11.33 29.38
C PHE A 192 -2.05 10.57 30.67
N ARG A 193 -3.04 9.96 31.33
CA ARG A 193 -2.80 9.06 32.48
C ARG A 193 -1.97 7.84 32.09
N ARG A 194 -2.25 7.23 30.93
CA ARG A 194 -1.42 6.13 30.42
C ARG A 194 0.01 6.57 30.14
N ALA A 195 0.19 7.75 29.52
CA ALA A 195 1.51 8.33 29.28
C ALA A 195 2.29 8.55 30.58
N VAL A 196 1.67 9.16 31.60
CA VAL A 196 2.25 9.36 32.94
C VAL A 196 2.53 8.03 33.64
N HIS A 197 1.68 7.01 33.47
CA HIS A 197 1.93 5.69 34.06
C HIS A 197 3.20 5.03 33.49
N ILE A 198 3.45 5.19 32.19
CA ILE A 198 4.63 4.63 31.52
C ILE A 198 5.88 5.46 31.81
N GLN A 199 5.78 6.79 31.76
CA GLN A 199 6.86 7.73 32.07
C GLN A 199 6.41 8.74 33.14
N PRO A 200 6.52 8.39 34.44
CA PRO A 200 6.04 9.24 35.52
C PRO A 200 6.83 10.54 35.70
N GLU A 201 8.02 10.62 35.12
CA GLU A 201 8.91 11.79 35.17
C GLU A 201 8.89 12.60 33.87
N ASN A 202 7.89 12.43 33.00
CA ASN A 202 7.73 13.23 31.78
C ASN A 202 6.95 14.53 32.08
N PRO A 203 7.59 15.72 32.04
CA PRO A 203 6.94 16.98 32.40
C PRO A 203 5.81 17.35 31.44
N VAL A 204 5.92 17.00 30.16
CA VAL A 204 4.90 17.28 29.13
C VAL A 204 3.65 16.44 29.39
N ALA A 205 3.81 15.15 29.71
CA ALA A 205 2.68 14.28 30.05
C ALA A 205 1.93 14.75 31.31
N LEU A 206 2.68 15.14 32.34
CA LEU A 206 2.13 15.68 33.59
C LEU A 206 1.44 17.03 33.37
N PHE A 207 2.02 17.90 32.55
CA PHE A 207 1.44 19.19 32.17
C PHE A 207 0.13 19.01 31.41
N ASN A 208 0.11 18.17 30.38
CA ASN A 208 -1.09 17.90 29.59
C ASN A 208 -2.20 17.31 30.46
N LEU A 209 -1.88 16.29 31.27
CA LEU A 209 -2.84 15.71 32.22
C LEU A 209 -3.38 16.77 33.19
N GLY A 210 -2.49 17.55 33.81
CA GLY A 210 -2.88 18.56 34.78
C GLY A 210 -3.76 19.67 34.18
N SER A 211 -3.46 20.09 32.95
CA SER A 211 -4.22 21.11 32.23
C SER A 211 -5.62 20.61 31.86
N THR A 212 -5.74 19.37 31.34
CA THR A 212 -7.05 18.79 31.04
C THR A 212 -7.89 18.54 32.29
N LEU A 213 -7.26 18.15 33.40
CA LEU A 213 -7.96 18.00 34.68
C LEU A 213 -8.49 19.34 35.23
N ASP A 214 -7.77 20.45 35.00
CA ASP A 214 -8.26 21.79 35.36
C ASP A 214 -9.53 22.15 34.60
N GLU A 215 -9.59 21.84 33.30
CA GLU A 215 -10.77 22.08 32.47
C GLU A 215 -11.97 21.24 32.90
N LEU A 216 -11.74 20.01 33.35
CA LEU A 216 -12.77 19.16 33.95
C LEU A 216 -13.18 19.60 35.37
N GLY A 217 -12.51 20.60 35.95
CA GLY A 217 -12.77 21.07 37.31
C GLY A 217 -12.23 20.16 38.42
N LEU A 218 -11.40 19.17 38.07
CA LEU A 218 -10.72 18.27 39.01
C LEU A 218 -9.46 18.96 39.57
N LEU A 219 -9.69 20.09 40.25
CA LEU A 219 -8.65 21.03 40.65
C LEU A 219 -7.59 20.43 41.60
N PRO A 220 -7.93 19.59 42.60
CA PRO A 220 -6.91 19.00 43.47
C PRO A 220 -5.95 18.08 42.71
N GLU A 221 -6.45 17.25 41.80
CA GLU A 221 -5.62 16.39 40.96
C GLU A 221 -4.81 17.22 39.96
N ALA A 222 -5.41 18.22 39.30
CA ALA A 222 -4.73 19.13 38.40
C ALA A 222 -3.50 19.79 39.06
N ARG A 223 -3.70 20.33 40.28
CA ARG A 223 -2.62 20.94 41.07
C ARG A 223 -1.49 19.95 41.34
N LEU A 224 -1.81 18.70 41.66
CA LEU A 224 -0.79 17.67 41.94
C LEU A 224 0.09 17.43 40.71
N GLN A 225 -0.52 17.22 39.53
CA GLN A 225 0.22 16.92 38.30
C GLN A 225 1.05 18.12 37.84
N LEU A 226 0.46 19.32 37.83
CA LEU A 226 1.17 20.55 37.44
C LEU A 226 2.34 20.86 38.39
N ARG A 227 2.20 20.63 39.70
CA ARG A 227 3.32 20.76 40.66
C ARG A 227 4.44 19.78 40.41
N LEU A 228 4.16 18.61 39.86
CA LEU A 228 5.20 17.65 39.49
C LEU A 228 5.88 18.12 38.19
N ALA A 229 5.11 18.56 37.20
CA ALA A 229 5.63 19.12 35.96
C ALA A 229 6.62 20.28 36.22
N THR A 230 6.24 21.27 37.01
CA THR A 230 7.12 22.41 37.35
C THR A 230 8.31 22.04 38.23
N ARG A 231 8.24 20.90 38.95
CA ARG A 231 9.38 20.41 39.75
C ARG A 231 10.41 19.70 38.89
N LEU A 232 9.95 18.94 37.90
CA LEU A 232 10.81 18.21 36.97
C LEU A 232 11.41 19.16 35.92
N ASP A 233 10.62 20.13 35.45
CA ASP A 233 11.08 21.21 34.59
C ASP A 233 10.70 22.59 35.17
N PRO A 234 11.59 23.20 35.98
CA PRO A 234 11.39 24.54 36.52
C PRO A 234 11.39 25.66 35.47
N SER A 235 11.75 25.37 34.21
CA SER A 235 11.75 26.34 33.11
C SER A 235 10.46 26.29 32.27
N TYR A 236 9.54 25.37 32.60
CA TYR A 236 8.29 25.21 31.86
C TYR A 236 7.29 26.31 32.22
N ALA A 237 7.37 27.43 31.51
CA ALA A 237 6.56 28.63 31.76
C ALA A 237 5.05 28.33 31.77
N ASP A 238 4.53 27.59 30.78
CA ASP A 238 3.11 27.26 30.69
C ASP A 238 2.61 26.42 31.87
N ALA A 239 3.44 25.50 32.38
CA ALA A 239 3.11 24.73 33.57
C ALA A 239 3.02 25.62 34.82
N HIS A 240 3.89 26.62 34.95
CA HIS A 240 3.79 27.63 36.01
C HIS A 240 2.53 28.48 35.87
N TYR A 241 2.19 28.90 34.65
CA TYR A 241 0.96 29.63 34.36
C TYR A 241 -0.29 28.84 34.77
N ASN A 242 -0.44 27.59 34.29
CA ASN A 242 -1.59 26.75 34.59
C ASN A 242 -1.68 26.39 36.07
N LEU A 243 -0.54 26.13 36.73
CA LEU A 243 -0.53 25.86 38.16
C LEU A 243 -0.99 27.08 38.98
N ALA A 244 -0.58 28.28 38.59
CA ALA A 244 -1.02 29.50 39.26
C ALA A 244 -2.52 29.73 39.12
N ILE A 245 -3.10 29.46 37.93
CA ILE A 245 -4.56 29.47 37.70
C ILE A 245 -5.28 28.48 38.62
N VAL A 246 -4.81 27.22 38.66
CA VAL A 246 -5.43 26.18 39.50
C VAL A 246 -5.36 26.57 40.99
N CYS A 247 -4.22 27.07 41.45
CA CYS A 247 -4.04 27.55 42.82
C CYS A 247 -4.97 28.73 43.14
N ASP A 248 -5.22 29.63 42.18
CA ASP A 248 -6.20 30.71 42.35
C ASP A 248 -7.62 30.18 42.51
N LYS A 249 -8.02 29.21 41.68
CA LYS A 249 -9.34 28.54 41.78
C LYS A 249 -9.50 27.81 43.13
N LEU A 250 -8.41 27.29 43.68
CA LEU A 250 -8.36 26.63 44.99
C LEU A 250 -8.13 27.58 46.18
N HIS A 251 -8.01 28.90 45.95
CA HIS A 251 -7.68 29.90 46.97
C HIS A 251 -6.34 29.67 47.70
N ALA A 252 -5.38 29.00 47.06
CA ALA A 252 -4.01 28.80 47.55
C ALA A 252 -3.12 30.01 47.19
N GLU A 253 -3.38 31.16 47.83
CA GLU A 253 -2.86 32.46 47.40
C GLU A 253 -1.33 32.58 47.38
N SER A 254 -0.64 31.99 48.36
CA SER A 254 0.83 32.01 48.42
C SER A 254 1.44 31.27 47.24
N GLU A 255 1.00 30.02 47.02
CA GLU A 255 1.50 29.16 45.96
C GLU A 255 1.19 29.74 44.57
N ALA A 256 -0.01 30.32 44.40
CA ALA A 256 -0.35 31.02 43.17
C ALA A 256 0.58 32.22 42.91
N ARG A 257 0.89 33.03 43.93
CA ARG A 257 1.80 34.18 43.79
C ARG A 257 3.20 33.73 43.35
N ASP A 258 3.73 32.68 43.96
CA ASP A 258 5.05 32.14 43.63
C ASP A 258 5.11 31.71 42.16
N HIS A 259 4.10 30.98 41.68
CA HIS A 259 4.05 30.52 40.29
C HIS A 259 3.74 31.62 39.29
N TRP A 260 2.94 32.63 39.63
CA TRP A 260 2.77 33.83 38.81
C TRP A 260 4.10 34.58 38.63
N SER A 261 4.90 34.68 39.70
CA SER A 261 6.23 35.27 39.62
C SER A 261 7.18 34.42 38.78
N SER A 262 7.18 33.09 38.93
CA SER A 262 7.99 32.17 38.12
C SER A 262 7.65 32.29 36.64
N TYR A 263 6.37 32.28 36.27
CA TYR A 263 5.92 32.46 34.89
C TYR A 263 6.46 33.76 34.28
N LEU A 264 6.30 34.90 34.98
CA LEU A 264 6.78 36.19 34.49
C LEU A 264 8.31 36.31 34.41
N ASN A 265 9.04 35.58 35.25
CA ASN A 265 10.50 35.54 35.16
C ASN A 265 10.97 34.75 33.94
N LEU A 266 10.24 33.70 33.56
CA LEU A 266 10.55 32.85 32.41
C LEU A 266 10.08 33.49 31.10
N ASP A 267 8.87 34.06 31.10
CA ASP A 267 8.24 34.66 29.93
C ASP A 267 7.62 36.04 30.24
N PRO A 268 8.45 37.09 30.41
CA PRO A 268 8.00 38.42 30.78
C PRO A 268 7.18 39.12 29.68
N ALA A 269 7.25 38.67 28.44
CA ALA A 269 6.52 39.24 27.30
C ALA A 269 5.53 38.25 26.69
N GLY A 270 5.22 37.17 27.41
CA GLY A 270 4.33 36.11 26.97
C GLY A 270 2.91 36.56 26.74
N MET A 271 2.15 35.69 26.05
CA MET A 271 0.73 35.91 25.76
C MET A 271 -0.09 36.23 27.02
N HIS A 272 0.30 35.68 28.18
CA HIS A 272 -0.40 35.86 29.45
C HIS A 272 0.33 36.75 30.46
N ALA A 273 1.40 37.44 30.06
CA ALA A 273 2.21 38.24 30.97
C ALA A 273 1.42 39.38 31.65
N ASP A 274 0.58 40.09 30.90
CA ASP A 274 -0.24 41.18 31.48
C ASP A 274 -1.28 40.65 32.47
N TYR A 275 -1.85 39.48 32.19
CA TYR A 275 -2.76 38.81 33.11
C TYR A 275 -2.04 38.43 34.41
N ALA A 276 -0.86 37.82 34.32
CA ALA A 276 -0.05 37.45 35.47
C ALA A 276 0.35 38.68 36.32
N ARG A 277 0.75 39.79 35.69
CA ARG A 277 1.06 41.05 36.39
C ARG A 277 -0.15 41.59 37.15
N ALA A 278 -1.32 41.59 36.51
CA ALA A 278 -2.54 42.06 37.15
C ALA A 278 -2.87 41.23 38.41
N ARG A 279 -2.68 39.90 38.36
CA ARG A 279 -2.90 39.00 39.51
C ARG A 279 -1.93 39.23 40.67
N LEU A 280 -0.67 39.55 40.38
CA LEU A 280 0.32 39.90 41.41
C LEU A 280 0.01 41.26 42.05
N ASN A 281 -0.37 42.26 41.25
CA ASN A 281 -0.61 43.62 41.72
C ASN A 281 -1.90 43.77 42.54
N THR A 282 -2.99 43.09 42.15
CA THR A 282 -4.26 43.11 42.91
C THR A 282 -4.15 42.48 44.30
N ARG A 283 -3.11 41.66 44.52
CA ARG A 283 -2.84 40.97 45.79
C ARG A 283 -1.75 41.62 46.64
N ALA A 284 -1.18 42.74 46.19
CA ALA A 284 -0.24 43.56 46.96
C ALA A 284 -0.92 44.74 47.68
N THR A 285 -2.19 45.02 47.35
CA THR A 285 -2.97 46.16 47.85
C THR A 285 -4.04 45.79 48.89
N ARG A 286 -4.01 44.56 49.42
CA ARG A 286 -4.82 44.09 50.56
C ARG A 286 -3.90 43.71 51.70
#